data_AF-B0XVC5-F1
#
_entry.id   AF-B0XVC5-F1
#
_cell.length_a   1.000
_cell.length_b   1.000
_cell.length_c   1.000
_cell.angle_alpha   90.00
_cell.angle_beta   90.00
_cell.angle_gamma   90.00
#
_symmetry.space_group_name_H-M   'P 1'
#
loop_
_entity.id
_entity.type
_entity.pdbx_description
1 polymer ?
#
loop_
_entity_poly.entity_id
_entity_poly.type
_entity_poly.pdbx_seq_one_letter_code
_entity_poly.pdbx_strand_id
1 'polypeptide(L)'
;MDFEFSGIATTSSNPTRKPQSLQARYEEVKNSADKYQILQVGLTICHEDTKNASYTLKPYNVNLNPIIDRRLEVERGWSMQSSAIEFLLENKFSIDSILKHGVQYLSREEEKRAIANAIERRDRVATHTLIDVKETEHESLAFLKAVRRVVDDWLALGATREEYLNIPPPTRLGVSQSSKSLPSALNRFQKRLVHQLIEVEYPSLVAISRPDFIQIIDYNEERERSVREQRVKKIQERTWKQTGFRWVAEALAGGDLTNLHSGYFIGIMASSAAVEPKYPLNEFSDKLKQRLKEHRPVLVGHNIFSDLIYFCRCFFGPLPSKVEEFQSMAHELFPVLMDTKYMATHNCGSINPRSSLSELNENLAKKAIPKISAHDFLDRQFELMAKKTTGIHPQHSKYTTQKIDHEAGYDSLLTAQVFIRLSAQLREGGVEPLQQKSTKDAQDTSYLQQTYREVAPDAYAEGRLQPTSGSAQKAFEQKPRPISTESPKPPMSRVLETRFDLLEIEEAIDEVDSNIPINDRRLSLGPTDSVEVMQKAVNGELIPRLGAEFWKVYGNKLRVFGTLERVCVMGAP
;
A
#
# COMPACT_ATOMS: atom_id res chain seq x y z
N MET A 1 -5.85 -11.66 -0.45
CA MET A 1 -5.42 -10.34 0.08
C MET A 1 -6.37 -9.95 1.18
N ASP A 2 -5.85 -9.16 2.12
CA ASP A 2 -6.55 -8.61 3.27
C ASP A 2 -5.81 -7.35 3.74
N PHE A 3 -6.49 -6.39 4.39
CA PHE A 3 -5.92 -5.10 4.76
C PHE A 3 -6.33 -4.66 6.17
N GLU A 4 -5.40 -4.01 6.88
CA GLU A 4 -5.71 -3.27 8.11
C GLU A 4 -5.81 -1.77 7.84
N PHE A 5 -6.83 -1.12 8.38
CA PHE A 5 -7.14 0.29 8.12
C PHE A 5 -6.99 1.18 9.36
N SER A 6 -6.65 2.44 9.14
CA SER A 6 -6.62 3.47 10.20
C SER A 6 -8.02 3.87 10.69
N GLY A 7 -9.06 3.40 10.03
CA GLY A 7 -10.47 3.60 10.35
C GLY A 7 -11.35 2.96 9.28
N ILE A 8 -12.64 2.82 9.58
CA ILE A 8 -13.61 2.16 8.69
C ILE A 8 -14.89 2.98 8.58
N ALA A 9 -15.78 2.59 7.67
CA ALA A 9 -17.07 3.24 7.51
C ALA A 9 -17.90 3.02 8.78
N THR A 10 -18.29 4.10 9.45
CA THR A 10 -19.12 4.04 10.65
C THR A 10 -20.56 3.70 10.27
N THR A 11 -20.92 2.43 10.43
CA THR A 11 -22.33 2.05 10.39
C THR A 11 -23.00 2.55 11.67
N SER A 12 -23.98 3.45 11.57
CA SER A 12 -24.76 3.80 12.76
C SER A 12 -25.41 2.52 13.30
N SER A 13 -25.15 2.22 14.57
CA SER A 13 -25.57 0.99 15.27
C SER A 13 -27.06 1.02 15.62
N ASN A 14 -27.91 1.32 14.63
CA ASN A 14 -29.35 1.37 14.82
C ASN A 14 -29.97 0.02 14.39
N PRO A 15 -30.40 -0.83 15.32
CA PRO A 15 -30.90 -2.19 15.03
C PRO A 15 -32.20 -2.21 14.20
N THR A 16 -32.84 -1.05 14.00
CA THR A 16 -34.06 -0.86 13.19
C THR A 16 -33.79 -0.34 11.78
N ARG A 17 -32.52 -0.17 11.39
CA ARG A 17 -32.17 0.45 10.11
C ARG A 17 -32.49 -0.51 8.96
N LYS A 18 -33.36 -0.07 8.04
CA LYS A 18 -33.64 -0.78 6.79
C LYS A 18 -32.34 -0.97 5.98
N PRO A 19 -32.21 -2.06 5.20
CA PRO A 19 -31.08 -2.24 4.30
C PRO A 19 -30.97 -1.03 3.37
N GLN A 20 -29.75 -0.53 3.18
CA GLN A 20 -29.48 0.60 2.27
C GLN A 20 -29.28 0.11 0.83
N SER A 21 -29.26 1.03 -0.14
CA SER A 21 -28.87 0.67 -1.51
C SER A 21 -27.37 0.39 -1.58
N LEU A 22 -26.94 -0.36 -2.59
CA LEU A 22 -25.53 -0.60 -2.88
C LEU A 22 -24.78 0.72 -3.13
N GLN A 23 -25.41 1.67 -3.83
CA GLN A 23 -24.87 3.01 -4.04
C GLN A 23 -24.60 3.75 -2.72
N ALA A 24 -25.56 3.75 -1.78
CA ALA A 24 -25.37 4.41 -0.49
C ALA A 24 -24.24 3.75 0.33
N ARG A 25 -24.15 2.41 0.28
CA ARG A 25 -23.04 1.68 0.91
C ARG A 25 -21.70 2.00 0.26
N TYR A 26 -21.65 2.09 -1.06
CA TYR A 26 -20.46 2.49 -1.80
C TYR A 26 -20.00 3.89 -1.40
N GLU A 27 -20.91 4.87 -1.34
CA GLU A 27 -20.60 6.23 -0.90
C GLU A 27 -20.08 6.26 0.54
N GLU A 28 -20.67 5.49 1.45
CA GLU A 28 -20.22 5.34 2.84
C GLU A 28 -18.75 4.89 2.91
N VAL A 29 -18.42 3.83 2.17
CA VAL A 29 -17.07 3.25 2.15
C VAL A 29 -16.09 4.16 1.39
N LYS A 30 -16.50 4.76 0.28
CA LYS A 30 -15.72 5.75 -0.48
C LYS A 30 -15.33 6.93 0.42
N ASN A 31 -16.30 7.52 1.11
CA ASN A 31 -16.06 8.65 2.02
C ASN A 31 -15.16 8.26 3.20
N SER A 32 -15.17 7.00 3.58
CA SER A 32 -14.28 6.43 4.59
C SER A 32 -12.85 6.29 4.04
N ALA A 33 -12.68 5.74 2.83
CA ALA A 33 -11.40 5.62 2.14
C ALA A 33 -10.77 6.97 1.76
N ASP A 34 -11.57 8.03 1.61
CA ASP A 34 -11.08 9.41 1.44
C ASP A 34 -10.45 9.97 2.73
N LYS A 35 -10.75 9.40 3.92
CA LYS A 35 -10.31 9.89 5.23
C LYS A 35 -9.25 9.01 5.88
N TYR A 36 -9.42 7.70 5.78
CA TYR A 36 -8.60 6.69 6.44
C TYR A 36 -7.66 6.01 5.45
N GLN A 37 -6.57 5.42 5.93
CA GLN A 37 -5.52 4.83 5.11
C GLN A 37 -5.36 3.34 5.41
N ILE A 38 -4.84 2.62 4.42
CA ILE A 38 -4.34 1.27 4.62
C ILE A 38 -3.03 1.36 5.40
N LEU A 39 -2.95 0.67 6.54
CA LEU A 39 -1.77 0.64 7.41
C LEU A 39 -0.95 -0.65 7.24
N GLN A 40 -1.60 -1.75 6.84
CA GLN A 40 -0.92 -3.00 6.57
C GLN A 40 -1.59 -3.74 5.42
N VAL A 41 -0.77 -4.38 4.59
CA VAL A 41 -1.17 -5.17 3.45
C VAL A 41 -0.79 -6.63 3.64
N GLY A 42 -1.80 -7.48 3.63
CA GLY A 42 -1.67 -8.93 3.55
C GLY A 42 -1.79 -9.42 2.12
N LEU A 43 -0.71 -10.02 1.61
CA LEU A 43 -0.70 -10.63 0.27
C LEU A 43 -0.15 -12.04 0.36
N THR A 44 -0.95 -13.04 -0.02
CA THR A 44 -0.48 -14.42 -0.15
C THR A 44 -0.44 -14.80 -1.61
N ILE A 45 0.76 -15.12 -2.11
CA ILE A 45 0.95 -15.67 -3.44
C ILE A 45 0.75 -17.17 -3.39
N CYS A 46 -0.15 -17.66 -4.23
CA CYS A 46 -0.45 -19.08 -4.37
C CYS A 46 0.18 -19.61 -5.66
N HIS A 47 1.07 -20.59 -5.53
CA HIS A 47 1.67 -21.28 -6.66
C HIS A 47 1.05 -22.67 -6.82
N GLU A 48 0.50 -22.95 -7.99
CA GLU A 48 -0.09 -24.25 -8.33
C GLU A 48 0.97 -25.14 -8.99
N ASP A 49 1.21 -26.33 -8.43
CA ASP A 49 1.92 -27.41 -9.09
C ASP A 49 0.91 -28.37 -9.74
N THR A 50 0.76 -28.21 -11.05
CA THR A 50 -0.15 -29.01 -11.87
C THR A 50 0.27 -30.48 -11.99
N LYS A 51 1.56 -30.80 -11.81
CA LYS A 51 2.08 -32.17 -11.89
C LYS A 51 1.72 -32.94 -10.62
N ASN A 52 2.01 -32.37 -9.46
CA ASN A 52 1.76 -33.01 -8.17
C ASN A 52 0.35 -32.76 -7.59
N ALA A 53 -0.45 -31.92 -8.26
CA ALA A 53 -1.77 -31.50 -7.81
C ALA A 53 -1.71 -30.87 -6.39
N SER A 54 -0.77 -29.95 -6.21
CA SER A 54 -0.49 -29.31 -4.94
C SER A 54 -0.35 -27.79 -5.07
N TYR A 55 -0.47 -27.11 -3.92
CA TYR A 55 -0.34 -25.66 -3.83
C TYR A 55 0.72 -25.29 -2.80
N THR A 56 1.54 -24.30 -3.13
CA THR A 56 2.50 -23.68 -2.20
C THR A 56 2.09 -22.24 -1.95
N LEU A 57 2.03 -21.84 -0.67
CA LEU A 57 1.62 -20.51 -0.24
C LEU A 57 2.82 -19.68 0.24
N LYS A 58 2.96 -18.47 -0.30
CA LYS A 58 3.97 -17.46 0.11
C LYS A 58 3.24 -16.23 0.68
N PRO A 59 2.94 -16.19 1.98
CA PRO A 59 2.31 -15.03 2.64
C PRO A 59 3.31 -13.89 2.90
N TYR A 60 2.84 -12.67 2.67
CA TYR A 60 3.56 -11.41 2.89
C TYR A 60 2.71 -10.48 3.75
N ASN A 61 3.38 -9.75 4.63
CA ASN A 61 2.77 -8.74 5.49
C ASN A 61 3.56 -7.44 5.41
N VAL A 62 2.98 -6.43 4.76
CA VAL A 62 3.67 -5.18 4.43
C VAL A 62 3.03 -4.02 5.17
N ASN A 63 3.76 -3.41 6.09
CA ASN A 63 3.34 -2.18 6.75
C ASN A 63 3.47 -0.99 5.79
N LEU A 64 2.44 -0.14 5.71
CA LEU A 64 2.41 1.01 4.81
C LEU A 64 2.56 2.34 5.55
N ASN A 65 3.48 3.15 5.07
CA ASN A 65 3.73 4.47 5.59
C ASN A 65 3.02 5.54 4.73
N PRO A 66 2.00 6.24 5.27
CA PRO A 66 1.26 7.24 4.50
C PRO A 66 2.01 8.60 4.38
N ILE A 67 3.24 8.73 4.91
CA ILE A 67 3.98 10.01 4.87
C ILE A 67 4.57 10.26 3.48
N ILE A 68 4.18 11.40 2.89
CA ILE A 68 4.76 11.93 1.64
C ILE A 68 5.99 12.77 1.94
N ASP A 69 6.99 12.73 1.07
CA ASP A 69 8.19 13.53 1.21
C ASP A 69 7.87 14.99 0.90
N ARG A 70 8.14 15.87 1.86
CA ARG A 70 7.86 17.30 1.78
C ARG A 70 8.43 17.99 0.53
N ARG A 71 9.50 17.48 -0.08
CA ARG A 71 10.04 18.10 -1.32
C ARG A 71 9.26 17.75 -2.58
N LEU A 72 8.30 16.84 -2.52
CA LEU A 72 7.31 16.65 -3.60
C LEU A 72 6.20 17.70 -3.56
N GLU A 73 6.04 18.39 -2.41
CA GLU A 73 5.10 19.50 -2.26
C GLU A 73 3.67 19.11 -2.58
N VAL A 74 3.36 17.87 -2.23
CA VAL A 74 2.02 17.30 -2.22
C VAL A 74 1.69 16.99 -0.78
N GLU A 75 0.57 17.53 -0.32
CA GLU A 75 0.07 17.29 1.03
C GLU A 75 -0.96 16.16 1.01
N ARG A 76 -0.83 15.23 1.96
CA ARG A 76 -1.81 14.17 2.22
C ARG A 76 -2.36 14.32 3.64
N GLY A 77 -3.59 14.81 3.72
CA GLY A 77 -4.37 14.76 4.96
C GLY A 77 -4.95 13.36 5.15
N TRP A 78 -4.75 12.76 6.33
CA TRP A 78 -5.36 11.50 6.72
C TRP A 78 -5.74 11.52 8.20
N SER A 79 -6.63 10.61 8.60
CA SER A 79 -7.16 10.52 9.96
C SER A 79 -7.06 9.11 10.52
N MET A 80 -7.23 9.00 11.83
CA MET A 80 -7.32 7.74 12.56
C MET A 80 -8.61 7.71 13.37
N GLN A 81 -9.33 6.60 13.33
CA GLN A 81 -10.53 6.37 14.13
C GLN A 81 -10.13 5.71 15.46
N SER A 82 -10.53 6.31 16.58
CA SER A 82 -10.12 5.85 17.92
C SER A 82 -10.39 4.36 18.16
N SER A 83 -11.58 3.87 17.81
CA SER A 83 -11.93 2.46 18.00
C SER A 83 -11.14 1.50 17.12
N ALA A 84 -10.76 1.92 15.90
CA ALA A 84 -9.93 1.10 15.02
C ALA A 84 -8.49 1.02 15.55
N ILE A 85 -7.95 2.15 16.02
CA ILE A 85 -6.60 2.18 16.60
C ILE A 85 -6.54 1.40 17.91
N GLU A 86 -7.53 1.52 18.79
CA GLU A 86 -7.62 0.71 20.01
C GLU A 86 -7.57 -0.78 19.68
N PHE A 87 -8.42 -1.24 18.75
CA PHE A 87 -8.43 -2.62 18.29
C PHE A 87 -7.08 -3.08 17.71
N LEU A 88 -6.43 -2.26 16.88
CA LEU A 88 -5.12 -2.60 16.32
C LEU A 88 -4.05 -2.70 17.42
N LEU A 89 -4.05 -1.78 18.40
CA LEU A 89 -3.10 -1.82 19.51
C LEU A 89 -3.27 -3.07 20.38
N GLU A 90 -4.51 -3.52 20.62
CA GLU A 90 -4.81 -4.78 21.31
C GLU A 90 -4.24 -5.99 20.55
N ASN A 91 -4.23 -5.93 19.22
CA ASN A 91 -3.62 -6.94 18.33
C ASN A 91 -2.12 -6.70 18.08
N LYS A 92 -1.44 -5.96 18.98
CA LYS A 92 0.02 -5.73 19.01
C LYS A 92 0.56 -4.93 17.81
N PHE A 93 -0.30 -4.17 17.15
CA PHE A 93 0.10 -3.30 16.05
C PHE A 93 0.94 -2.11 16.56
N SER A 94 2.04 -1.78 15.87
CA SER A 94 2.92 -0.67 16.27
C SER A 94 2.83 0.49 15.28
N ILE A 95 2.06 1.52 15.65
CA ILE A 95 1.90 2.74 14.84
C ILE A 95 3.24 3.45 14.62
N ASP A 96 4.11 3.49 15.65
CA ASP A 96 5.45 4.08 15.53
C ASP A 96 6.31 3.36 14.48
N SER A 97 6.28 2.02 14.48
CA SER A 97 7.00 1.21 13.51
C SER A 97 6.52 1.47 12.08
N ILE A 98 5.22 1.61 11.88
CA ILE A 98 4.62 1.89 10.56
C ILE A 98 5.08 3.24 10.02
N LEU A 99 5.05 4.28 10.86
CA LEU A 99 5.41 5.63 10.44
C LEU A 99 6.93 5.81 10.22
N LYS A 100 7.76 5.00 10.88
CA LYS A 100 9.23 5.05 10.73
C LYS A 100 9.79 4.11 9.68
N HIS A 101 9.22 2.90 9.57
CA HIS A 101 9.79 1.79 8.82
C HIS A 101 8.84 1.18 7.79
N GLY A 102 7.57 1.61 7.75
CA GLY A 102 6.63 1.17 6.73
C GLY A 102 7.05 1.58 5.32
N VAL A 103 6.64 0.78 4.35
CA VAL A 103 6.84 1.03 2.92
C VAL A 103 6.00 2.22 2.51
N GLN A 104 6.64 3.25 1.96
CA GLN A 104 5.93 4.41 1.45
C GLN A 104 5.11 4.07 0.21
N TYR A 105 4.15 4.94 -0.11
CA TYR A 105 3.44 4.87 -1.38
C TYR A 105 3.00 6.27 -1.81
N LEU A 106 2.87 6.42 -3.13
CA LEU A 106 2.35 7.62 -3.76
C LEU A 106 1.29 7.19 -4.78
N SER A 107 0.08 7.74 -4.71
CA SER A 107 -0.98 7.43 -5.67
C SER A 107 -0.69 8.03 -7.05
N ARG A 108 -1.37 7.55 -8.12
CA ARG A 108 -1.28 8.17 -9.45
C ARG A 108 -1.67 9.64 -9.46
N GLU A 109 -2.66 10.02 -8.67
CA GLU A 109 -3.09 11.42 -8.54
C GLU A 109 -1.98 12.28 -7.91
N GLU A 110 -1.41 11.83 -6.80
CA GLU A 110 -0.36 12.56 -6.08
C GLU A 110 0.92 12.68 -6.89
N GLU A 111 1.31 11.64 -7.63
CA GLU A 111 2.42 11.70 -8.59
C GLU A 111 2.16 12.76 -9.67
N LYS A 112 0.98 12.74 -10.31
CA LYS A 112 0.61 13.73 -11.32
C LYS A 112 0.68 15.15 -10.76
N ARG A 113 0.19 15.35 -9.53
CA ARG A 113 0.24 16.64 -8.84
C ARG A 113 1.67 17.09 -8.53
N ALA A 114 2.52 16.19 -8.05
CA ALA A 114 3.93 16.49 -7.77
C ALA A 114 4.67 16.93 -9.05
N ILE A 115 4.45 16.22 -10.15
CA ILE A 115 5.05 16.55 -11.44
C ILE A 115 4.49 17.87 -11.99
N ALA A 116 3.17 18.08 -11.92
CA ALA A 116 2.54 19.33 -12.34
C ALA A 116 3.08 20.54 -11.57
N ASN A 117 3.17 20.45 -10.24
CA ASN A 117 3.74 21.50 -9.39
C ASN A 117 5.21 21.80 -9.76
N ALA A 118 5.99 20.77 -10.10
CA ALA A 118 7.38 20.95 -10.53
C ALA A 118 7.49 21.66 -11.89
N ILE A 119 6.60 21.33 -12.85
CA ILE A 119 6.54 21.97 -14.17
C ILE A 119 6.06 23.42 -14.03
N GLU A 120 4.98 23.68 -13.27
CA GLU A 120 4.47 25.02 -13.04
C GLU A 120 5.57 25.93 -12.47
N ARG A 121 6.37 25.43 -11.53
CA ARG A 121 7.51 26.17 -10.98
C ARG A 121 8.66 26.38 -11.94
N ARG A 122 8.88 25.45 -12.86
CA ARG A 122 9.87 25.59 -13.94
C ARG A 122 9.47 26.73 -14.88
N ASP A 123 8.17 26.81 -15.16
CA ASP A 123 7.58 27.73 -16.13
C ASP A 123 7.20 29.08 -15.51
N ARG A 124 7.19 29.17 -14.17
CA ARG A 124 7.00 30.41 -13.43
C ARG A 124 8.12 31.39 -13.77
N VAL A 125 7.77 32.39 -14.57
CA VAL A 125 8.62 33.55 -14.83
C VAL A 125 8.78 34.31 -13.51
N ALA A 126 10.01 34.74 -13.23
CA ALA A 126 10.36 35.73 -12.22
C ALA A 126 9.42 36.94 -12.30
N THR A 127 8.38 36.97 -11.45
CA THR A 127 7.34 38.01 -11.44
C THR A 127 7.68 39.18 -10.52
N HIS A 128 8.84 39.18 -9.86
CA HIS A 128 9.20 40.32 -9.02
C HIS A 128 9.56 41.52 -9.90
N THR A 129 8.63 42.46 -10.00
CA THR A 129 8.86 43.78 -10.61
C THR A 129 9.31 44.83 -9.59
N LEU A 130 9.09 44.56 -8.29
CA LEU A 130 9.39 45.46 -7.19
C LEU A 130 9.94 44.68 -5.99
N ILE A 131 10.85 45.31 -5.26
CA ILE A 131 11.37 44.81 -3.98
C ILE A 131 10.35 45.17 -2.89
N ASP A 132 9.73 44.15 -2.30
CA ASP A 132 8.69 44.29 -1.28
C ASP A 132 9.30 44.60 0.09
N VAL A 133 9.73 45.85 0.29
CA VAL A 133 10.24 46.37 1.56
C VAL A 133 9.59 47.72 1.82
N LYS A 134 8.91 47.86 2.97
CA LYS A 134 8.30 49.13 3.36
C LYS A 134 9.38 50.16 3.66
N GLU A 135 9.12 51.43 3.35
CA GLU A 135 10.03 52.55 3.65
C GLU A 135 10.40 52.65 5.14
N THR A 136 9.55 52.13 6.02
CA THR A 136 9.77 52.07 7.48
C THR A 136 10.78 51.01 7.92
N GLU A 137 11.19 50.09 7.05
CA GLU A 137 12.14 49.00 7.36
C GLU A 137 13.59 49.42 7.11
N HIS A 138 14.07 50.36 7.93
CA HIS A 138 15.38 50.98 7.82
C HIS A 138 16.55 49.97 7.79
N GLU A 139 16.46 48.87 8.56
CA GLU A 139 17.48 47.82 8.58
C GLU A 139 17.54 47.03 7.26
N SER A 140 16.38 46.64 6.72
CA SER A 140 16.26 45.97 5.42
C SER A 140 16.81 46.85 4.30
N LEU A 141 16.49 48.15 4.32
CA LEU A 141 16.98 49.13 3.35
C LEU A 141 18.49 49.34 3.46
N ALA A 142 19.03 49.45 4.67
CA ALA A 142 20.47 49.57 4.90
C ALA A 142 21.23 48.33 4.43
N PHE A 143 20.69 47.13 4.70
CA PHE A 143 21.23 45.87 4.20
C PHE A 143 21.23 45.83 2.67
N LEU A 144 20.10 46.12 2.01
CA LEU A 144 20.01 46.16 0.55
C LEU A 144 20.97 47.18 -0.05
N LYS A 145 21.13 48.36 0.56
CA LYS A 145 22.10 49.37 0.13
C LYS A 145 23.54 48.86 0.22
N ALA A 146 23.87 48.12 1.28
CA ALA A 146 25.19 47.49 1.40
C ALA A 146 25.40 46.41 0.34
N VAL A 147 24.39 45.58 0.06
CA VAL A 147 24.44 44.54 -0.99
C VAL A 147 24.64 45.18 -2.37
N ARG A 148 23.86 46.22 -2.73
CA ARG A 148 24.01 46.96 -4.01
C ARG A 148 25.44 47.43 -4.20
N ARG A 149 26.01 48.09 -3.19
CA ARG A 149 27.38 48.59 -3.25
C ARG A 149 28.39 47.48 -3.55
N VAL A 150 28.26 46.33 -2.88
CA VAL A 150 29.18 45.19 -3.12
C VAL A 150 29.03 44.62 -4.53
N VAL A 151 27.81 44.57 -5.07
CA VAL A 151 27.56 44.12 -6.45
C VAL A 151 28.12 45.12 -7.45
N ASP A 152 27.83 46.42 -7.29
CA ASP A 152 28.30 47.48 -8.16
C ASP A 152 29.83 47.58 -8.18
N ASP A 153 30.47 47.50 -7.00
CA ASP A 153 31.94 47.49 -6.87
C ASP A 153 32.55 46.29 -7.61
N TRP A 154 31.91 45.11 -7.55
CA TRP A 154 32.35 43.91 -8.28
C TRP A 154 32.13 44.04 -9.81
N LEU A 155 31.03 44.64 -10.24
CA LEU A 155 30.77 44.93 -11.66
C LEU A 155 31.78 45.95 -12.23
N ALA A 156 32.16 46.96 -11.43
CA ALA A 156 33.08 48.03 -11.83
C ALA A 156 34.51 47.52 -12.14
N LEU A 157 34.89 46.34 -11.64
CA LEU A 157 36.17 45.68 -11.94
C LEU A 157 36.26 45.16 -13.40
N GLY A 158 35.15 45.13 -14.14
CA GLY A 158 35.13 44.75 -15.55
C GLY A 158 35.79 43.40 -15.82
N ALA A 159 36.73 43.35 -16.77
CA ALA A 159 37.41 42.11 -17.17
C ALA A 159 38.35 41.51 -16.10
N THR A 160 38.71 42.28 -15.06
CA THR A 160 39.57 41.79 -13.97
C THR A 160 38.79 41.19 -12.79
N ARG A 161 37.46 41.14 -12.87
CA ARG A 161 36.61 40.57 -11.82
C ARG A 161 36.68 39.05 -11.77
N GLU A 162 36.52 38.47 -10.59
CA GLU A 162 36.34 37.02 -10.42
C GLU A 162 35.04 36.54 -11.07
N GLU A 163 34.96 35.27 -11.46
CA GLU A 163 33.79 34.66 -12.13
C GLU A 163 32.50 34.69 -11.29
N TYR A 164 32.62 34.84 -9.97
CA TYR A 164 31.50 34.87 -9.04
C TYR A 164 31.75 35.84 -7.89
N LEU A 165 30.66 36.26 -7.25
CA LEU A 165 30.66 37.10 -6.05
C LEU A 165 29.90 36.41 -4.91
N ASN A 166 30.48 36.34 -3.72
CA ASN A 166 29.80 35.79 -2.54
C ASN A 166 29.29 36.91 -1.63
N ILE A 167 28.06 36.80 -1.16
CA ILE A 167 27.42 37.71 -0.22
C ILE A 167 26.91 36.92 1.01
N PRO A 168 27.41 37.20 2.23
CA PRO A 168 28.54 38.08 2.52
C PRO A 168 29.86 37.54 1.92
N PRO A 169 30.86 38.41 1.69
CA PRO A 169 32.20 37.98 1.30
C PRO A 169 32.81 37.02 2.34
N PRO A 170 33.69 36.10 1.94
CA PRO A 170 34.34 35.18 2.89
C PRO A 170 35.15 35.97 3.92
N THR A 171 35.00 35.65 5.20
CA THR A 171 35.80 36.25 6.27
C THR A 171 37.26 35.83 6.10
N ARG A 172 38.11 36.75 5.63
CA ARG A 172 39.57 36.50 5.53
C ARG A 172 40.20 36.73 6.90
N LEU A 173 40.76 35.67 7.50
CA LEU A 173 41.54 35.75 8.74
C LEU A 173 42.68 36.77 8.57
N GLY A 174 42.67 37.84 9.37
CA GLY A 174 43.76 38.83 9.43
C GLY A 174 43.49 40.18 8.75
N VAL A 175 42.35 40.37 8.08
CA VAL A 175 41.95 41.70 7.58
C VAL A 175 40.74 42.18 8.37
N SER A 176 40.94 43.22 9.18
CA SER A 176 39.87 44.03 9.77
C SER A 176 39.05 44.64 8.62
N GLN A 177 38.02 43.93 8.14
CA GLN A 177 37.08 44.52 7.20
C GLN A 177 36.24 45.56 7.96
N SER A 178 36.46 46.82 7.61
CA SER A 178 35.77 48.00 8.13
C SER A 178 34.30 48.10 7.69
N SER A 179 33.75 47.11 6.99
CA SER A 179 32.34 47.09 6.58
C SER A 179 31.45 46.49 7.68
N LYS A 180 31.11 47.31 8.69
CA LYS A 180 30.10 47.01 9.73
C LYS A 180 28.68 46.69 9.19
N SER A 181 28.47 46.60 7.89
CA SER A 181 27.13 46.61 7.27
C SER A 181 26.58 45.25 6.85
N LEU A 182 27.40 44.20 6.73
CA LEU A 182 26.94 42.87 6.30
C LEU A 182 27.19 41.82 7.41
N PRO A 183 26.20 40.95 7.71
CA PRO A 183 26.37 39.89 8.69
C PRO A 183 27.33 38.80 8.18
N SER A 184 27.88 37.99 9.08
CA SER A 184 28.78 36.87 8.73
C SER A 184 28.08 35.70 8.02
N ALA A 185 26.76 35.57 8.21
CA ALA A 185 25.90 34.62 7.51
C ALA A 185 24.53 35.24 7.24
N LEU A 186 23.91 34.87 6.12
CA LEU A 186 22.57 35.37 5.75
C LEU A 186 21.47 34.48 6.33
N ASN A 187 20.47 35.10 6.96
CA ASN A 187 19.23 34.41 7.32
C ASN A 187 18.28 34.25 6.10
N ARG A 188 17.20 33.47 6.25
CA ARG A 188 16.25 33.18 5.15
C ARG A 188 15.61 34.45 4.55
N PHE A 189 15.34 35.46 5.38
CA PHE A 189 14.74 36.72 4.96
C PHE A 189 15.74 37.56 4.15
N GLN A 190 16.95 37.74 4.65
CA GLN A 190 18.04 38.43 3.95
C GLN A 190 18.37 37.75 2.62
N LYS A 191 18.40 36.41 2.58
CA LYS A 191 18.58 35.68 1.32
C LYS A 191 17.49 35.99 0.31
N ARG A 192 16.22 36.00 0.74
CA ARG A 192 15.10 36.39 -0.11
C ARG A 192 15.26 37.81 -0.66
N LEU A 193 15.67 38.76 0.19
CA LEU A 193 15.91 40.15 -0.24
C LEU A 193 17.02 40.25 -1.29
N VAL A 194 18.13 39.52 -1.12
CA VAL A 194 19.21 39.50 -2.13
C VAL A 194 18.72 38.88 -3.44
N HIS A 195 17.98 37.77 -3.41
CA HIS A 195 17.41 37.18 -4.63
C HIS A 195 16.49 38.18 -5.37
N GLN A 196 15.59 38.85 -4.63
CA GLN A 196 14.70 39.87 -5.21
C GLN A 196 15.47 41.06 -5.79
N LEU A 197 16.51 41.53 -5.09
CA LEU A 197 17.35 42.62 -5.56
C LEU A 197 18.02 42.28 -6.89
N ILE A 198 18.66 41.11 -6.98
CA ILE A 198 19.35 40.67 -8.20
C ILE A 198 18.36 40.46 -9.35
N GLU A 199 17.20 39.85 -9.06
CA GLU A 199 16.13 39.62 -10.05
C GLU A 199 15.56 40.92 -10.63
N VAL A 200 15.41 41.97 -9.81
CA VAL A 200 14.80 43.26 -10.21
C VAL A 200 15.82 44.22 -10.82
N GLU A 201 16.96 44.42 -10.15
CA GLU A 201 17.90 45.50 -10.49
C GLU A 201 19.06 45.04 -11.37
N TYR A 202 19.37 43.72 -11.43
CA TYR A 202 20.52 43.19 -12.15
C TYR A 202 20.17 42.01 -13.10
N PRO A 203 19.43 42.24 -14.21
CA PRO A 203 18.94 41.17 -15.09
C PRO A 203 20.01 40.32 -15.76
N SER A 204 21.25 40.81 -15.85
CA SER A 204 22.40 40.07 -16.41
C SER A 204 23.05 39.10 -15.41
N LEU A 205 22.56 39.05 -14.16
CA LEU A 205 23.11 38.24 -13.08
C LEU A 205 22.10 37.22 -12.56
N VAL A 206 22.61 36.17 -11.91
CA VAL A 206 21.81 35.16 -11.21
C VAL A 206 22.34 34.98 -9.80
N ALA A 207 21.44 35.04 -8.82
CA ALA A 207 21.73 34.70 -7.44
C ALA A 207 21.48 33.21 -7.16
N ILE A 208 22.47 32.52 -6.59
CA ILE A 208 22.41 31.11 -6.19
C ILE A 208 22.53 31.01 -4.67
N SER A 209 21.52 30.43 -4.03
CA SER A 209 21.51 30.24 -2.58
C SER A 209 22.48 29.15 -2.12
N ARG A 210 23.29 29.46 -1.10
CA ARG A 210 24.15 28.51 -0.37
C ARG A 210 23.75 28.49 1.11
N PRO A 211 24.24 27.53 1.94
CA PRO A 211 23.82 27.41 3.35
C PRO A 211 24.00 28.70 4.18
N ASP A 212 25.11 29.43 3.98
CA ASP A 212 25.42 30.62 4.80
C ASP A 212 25.51 31.93 3.99
N PHE A 213 25.60 31.83 2.66
CA PHE A 213 25.80 32.96 1.75
C PHE A 213 24.98 32.80 0.46
N ILE A 214 25.03 33.81 -0.41
CA ILE A 214 24.54 33.76 -1.78
C ILE A 214 25.71 33.97 -2.72
N GLN A 215 25.77 33.17 -3.77
CA GLN A 215 26.75 33.29 -4.84
C GLN A 215 26.07 33.94 -6.05
N ILE A 216 26.60 35.05 -6.52
CA ILE A 216 26.13 35.78 -7.70
C ILE A 216 27.07 35.46 -8.86
N ILE A 217 26.49 35.12 -10.01
CA ILE A 217 27.22 34.80 -11.24
C ILE A 217 26.52 35.44 -12.44
N ASP A 218 27.18 35.46 -13.59
CA ASP A 218 26.57 35.93 -14.83
C ASP A 218 25.43 35.01 -15.28
N TYR A 219 24.38 35.62 -15.85
CA TYR A 219 23.26 34.92 -16.46
C TYR A 219 23.70 34.20 -17.73
N ASN A 220 23.39 32.91 -17.81
CA ASN A 220 23.61 32.10 -19.00
C ASN A 220 22.32 31.31 -19.28
N GLU A 221 21.71 31.58 -20.43
CA GLU A 221 20.39 31.02 -20.76
C GLU A 221 20.38 29.49 -20.83
N GLU A 222 21.40 28.90 -21.45
CA GLU A 222 21.54 27.44 -21.59
C GLU A 222 21.72 26.76 -20.24
N ARG A 223 22.57 27.32 -19.37
CA ARG A 223 22.76 26.85 -17.99
C ARG A 223 21.45 26.93 -17.22
N GLU A 224 20.76 28.07 -17.24
CA GLU A 224 19.52 28.24 -16.49
C GLU A 224 18.40 27.33 -17.00
N ARG A 225 18.34 27.08 -18.32
CA ARG A 225 17.43 26.10 -18.91
C ARG A 225 17.74 24.68 -18.43
N SER A 226 19.01 24.27 -18.49
CA SER A 226 19.48 22.97 -18.01
C SER A 226 19.22 22.77 -16.50
N VAL A 227 19.48 23.78 -15.67
CA VAL A 227 19.19 23.73 -14.22
C VAL A 227 17.69 23.57 -13.97
N ARG A 228 16.84 24.30 -14.70
CA ARG A 228 15.38 24.19 -14.62
C ARG A 228 14.89 22.80 -15.01
N GLU A 229 15.40 22.23 -16.09
CA GLU A 229 15.07 20.86 -16.54
C GLU A 229 15.54 19.80 -15.53
N GLN A 230 16.77 19.92 -15.03
CA GLN A 230 17.31 19.02 -14.01
C GLN A 230 16.50 19.03 -12.72
N ARG A 231 15.91 20.17 -12.32
CA ARG A 231 15.03 20.23 -11.15
C ARG A 231 13.78 19.39 -11.35
N VAL A 232 13.13 19.49 -12.50
CA VAL A 232 11.95 18.68 -12.82
C VAL A 232 12.32 17.19 -12.84
N LYS A 233 13.44 16.83 -13.49
CA LYS A 233 13.92 15.45 -13.51
C LYS A 233 14.20 14.90 -12.10
N LYS A 234 14.83 15.70 -11.23
CA LYS A 234 15.05 15.32 -9.82
C LYS A 234 13.75 15.08 -9.06
N ILE A 235 12.71 15.87 -9.32
CA ILE A 235 11.39 15.62 -8.72
C ILE A 235 10.79 14.33 -9.28
N GLN A 236 10.84 14.08 -10.59
CA GLN A 236 10.37 12.83 -11.21
C GLN A 236 11.05 11.60 -10.60
N GLU A 237 12.38 11.58 -10.52
CA GLU A 237 13.13 10.46 -9.91
C GLU A 237 12.74 10.23 -8.45
N ARG A 238 12.42 11.31 -7.73
CA ARG A 238 12.02 11.28 -6.33
C ARG A 238 10.60 10.73 -6.15
N THR A 239 9.70 11.12 -7.06
CA THR A 239 8.35 10.57 -7.18
C THR A 239 8.39 9.06 -7.45
N TRP A 240 9.27 8.59 -8.35
CA TRP A 240 9.41 7.15 -8.61
C TRP A 240 9.96 6.37 -7.42
N LYS A 241 10.91 6.95 -6.67
CA LYS A 241 11.38 6.35 -5.42
C LYS A 241 10.28 6.29 -4.35
N GLN A 242 9.46 7.33 -4.25
CA GLN A 242 8.36 7.38 -3.29
C GLN A 242 7.12 6.56 -3.71
N THR A 243 7.04 6.14 -4.98
CA THR A 243 5.96 5.29 -5.47
C THR A 243 5.78 4.03 -4.61
N GLY A 244 6.90 3.43 -4.17
CA GLY A 244 6.93 2.35 -3.18
C GLY A 244 5.91 1.25 -3.44
N PHE A 245 5.01 0.96 -2.49
CA PHE A 245 4.07 -0.15 -2.59
C PHE A 245 3.12 -0.05 -3.79
N ARG A 246 2.85 1.17 -4.32
CA ARG A 246 2.04 1.29 -5.54
C ARG A 246 2.63 0.50 -6.71
N TRP A 247 3.95 0.25 -6.79
CA TRP A 247 4.51 -0.62 -7.83
C TRP A 247 3.92 -2.03 -7.82
N VAL A 248 3.65 -2.59 -6.64
CA VAL A 248 2.95 -3.87 -6.49
C VAL A 248 1.50 -3.74 -6.95
N ALA A 249 0.83 -2.63 -6.60
CA ALA A 249 -0.54 -2.36 -7.05
C ALA A 249 -0.64 -2.23 -8.58
N GLU A 250 0.30 -1.55 -9.22
CA GLU A 250 0.41 -1.45 -10.68
C GLU A 250 0.63 -2.85 -11.29
N ALA A 251 1.51 -3.66 -10.72
CA ALA A 251 1.75 -5.02 -11.19
C ALA A 251 0.49 -5.90 -11.10
N LEU A 252 -0.27 -5.83 -10.00
CA LEU A 252 -1.54 -6.55 -9.85
C LEU A 252 -2.60 -6.09 -10.86
N ALA A 253 -2.60 -4.79 -11.19
CA ALA A 253 -3.55 -4.18 -12.11
C ALA A 253 -3.12 -4.24 -13.59
N GLY A 254 -1.94 -4.75 -13.92
CA GLY A 254 -1.39 -4.66 -15.28
C GLY A 254 -1.11 -3.23 -15.74
N GLY A 255 -0.75 -2.35 -14.79
CA GLY A 255 -0.48 -0.94 -15.01
C GLY A 255 0.90 -0.63 -15.57
N ASP A 256 1.36 0.61 -15.37
CA ASP A 256 2.64 1.06 -15.90
C ASP A 256 3.79 0.80 -14.91
N LEU A 257 4.76 -0.02 -15.32
CA LEU A 257 5.97 -0.37 -14.57
C LEU A 257 7.24 0.17 -15.21
N THR A 258 7.14 1.04 -16.23
CA THR A 258 8.29 1.51 -17.03
C THR A 258 9.39 2.10 -16.14
N ASN A 259 8.99 2.95 -15.19
CA ASN A 259 9.92 3.66 -14.30
C ASN A 259 10.31 2.88 -13.03
N LEU A 260 9.89 1.62 -12.89
CA LEU A 260 10.39 0.76 -11.82
C LEU A 260 11.87 0.43 -12.08
N HIS A 261 12.72 0.76 -11.12
CA HIS A 261 14.17 0.64 -11.27
C HIS A 261 14.61 -0.83 -11.45
N SER A 262 15.46 -1.11 -12.44
CA SER A 262 15.90 -2.48 -12.75
C SER A 262 16.69 -3.14 -11.61
N GLY A 263 17.32 -2.33 -10.75
CA GLY A 263 18.05 -2.80 -9.56
C GLY A 263 17.21 -3.61 -8.57
N TYR A 264 15.87 -3.45 -8.55
CA TYR A 264 15.00 -4.27 -7.69
C TYR A 264 14.95 -5.75 -8.09
N PHE A 265 15.37 -6.08 -9.31
CA PHE A 265 15.35 -7.43 -9.84
C PHE A 265 16.70 -8.16 -9.72
N ILE A 266 17.74 -7.52 -9.15
CA ILE A 266 19.08 -8.11 -9.04
C ILE A 266 19.05 -9.42 -8.25
N GLY A 267 18.41 -9.42 -7.08
CA GLY A 267 18.29 -10.63 -6.26
C GLY A 267 17.57 -11.77 -7.00
N ILE A 268 16.47 -11.45 -7.69
CA ILE A 268 15.71 -12.43 -8.48
C ILE A 268 16.55 -12.99 -9.63
N MET A 269 17.32 -12.13 -10.32
CA MET A 269 18.20 -12.54 -11.41
C MET A 269 19.33 -13.45 -10.93
N ALA A 270 19.93 -13.15 -9.76
CA ALA A 270 20.99 -13.95 -9.17
C ALA A 270 20.49 -15.33 -8.71
N SER A 271 19.26 -15.39 -8.20
CA SER A 271 18.61 -16.58 -7.67
C SER A 271 18.04 -17.53 -8.73
N SER A 272 17.86 -17.07 -9.97
CA SER A 272 17.16 -17.84 -11.00
C SER A 272 18.11 -18.82 -11.69
N ALA A 273 18.11 -20.08 -11.26
CA ALA A 273 18.92 -21.14 -11.88
C ALA A 273 18.57 -21.41 -13.36
N ALA A 274 17.42 -20.92 -13.84
CA ALA A 274 16.93 -21.06 -15.21
C ALA A 274 17.36 -19.91 -16.15
N VAL A 275 17.90 -18.81 -15.63
CA VAL A 275 18.39 -17.71 -16.46
C VAL A 275 19.87 -17.96 -16.73
N GLU A 276 20.17 -18.63 -17.85
CA GLU A 276 21.53 -18.60 -18.40
C GLU A 276 22.02 -17.12 -18.44
N PRO A 277 23.29 -16.83 -18.14
CA PRO A 277 23.84 -15.47 -18.06
C PRO A 277 23.96 -14.81 -19.46
N LYS A 278 22.84 -14.64 -20.15
CA LYS A 278 22.74 -14.18 -21.54
C LYS A 278 22.16 -12.78 -21.69
N TYR A 279 21.49 -12.22 -20.67
CA TYR A 279 20.82 -10.92 -20.79
C TYR A 279 21.33 -9.89 -19.77
N PRO A 280 21.52 -8.62 -20.18
CA PRO A 280 21.77 -7.53 -19.25
C PRO A 280 20.55 -7.32 -18.32
N LEU A 281 20.79 -6.87 -17.08
CA LEU A 281 19.76 -6.67 -16.04
C LEU A 281 18.54 -5.89 -16.54
N ASN A 282 18.73 -4.88 -17.38
CA ASN A 282 17.65 -4.08 -17.94
C ASN A 282 16.72 -4.93 -18.82
N GLU A 283 17.27 -5.78 -19.69
CA GLU A 283 16.46 -6.64 -20.56
C GLU A 283 15.70 -7.70 -19.75
N PHE A 284 16.33 -8.27 -18.71
CA PHE A 284 15.66 -9.19 -17.79
C PHE A 284 14.49 -8.50 -17.06
N SER A 285 14.75 -7.31 -16.50
CA SER A 285 13.75 -6.48 -15.86
C SER A 285 12.58 -6.15 -16.80
N ASP A 286 12.87 -5.77 -18.05
CA ASP A 286 11.85 -5.38 -19.01
C ASP A 286 10.97 -6.57 -19.42
N LYS A 287 11.55 -7.77 -19.58
CA LYS A 287 10.80 -9.01 -19.79
C LYS A 287 9.87 -9.33 -18.61
N LEU A 288 10.34 -9.18 -17.36
CA LEU A 288 9.50 -9.38 -16.18
C LEU A 288 8.37 -8.36 -16.08
N LYS A 289 8.66 -7.07 -16.31
CA LYS A 289 7.64 -6.00 -16.34
C LYS A 289 6.59 -6.28 -17.41
N GLN A 290 7.01 -6.70 -18.60
CA GLN A 290 6.09 -7.07 -19.68
C GLN A 290 5.21 -8.25 -19.28
N ARG A 291 5.79 -9.31 -18.69
CA ARG A 291 5.03 -10.46 -18.19
C ARG A 291 3.99 -10.07 -17.15
N LEU A 292 4.34 -9.22 -16.18
CA LEU A 292 3.41 -8.71 -15.16
C LEU A 292 2.28 -7.88 -15.77
N LYS A 293 2.57 -7.14 -16.87
CA LYS A 293 1.56 -6.37 -17.58
C LYS A 293 0.59 -7.25 -18.38
N GLU A 294 1.08 -8.34 -18.97
CA GLU A 294 0.30 -9.25 -19.80
C GLU A 294 -0.49 -10.29 -18.99
N HIS A 295 -0.01 -10.64 -17.79
CA HIS A 295 -0.59 -11.72 -16.98
C HIS A 295 -1.18 -11.17 -15.68
N ARG A 296 -2.50 -10.99 -15.67
CA ARG A 296 -3.20 -10.56 -14.44
C ARG A 296 -3.60 -11.77 -13.58
N PRO A 297 -3.33 -11.73 -12.26
CA PRO A 297 -3.69 -12.81 -11.35
C PRO A 297 -5.19 -12.77 -11.02
N VAL A 298 -5.70 -13.91 -10.56
CA VAL A 298 -6.99 -13.95 -9.85
C VAL A 298 -6.80 -13.35 -8.47
N LEU A 299 -7.53 -12.29 -8.14
CA LEU A 299 -7.48 -11.68 -6.82
C LEU A 299 -8.58 -12.24 -5.94
N VAL A 300 -8.18 -12.72 -4.77
CA VAL A 300 -9.05 -13.38 -3.81
C VAL A 300 -9.03 -12.62 -2.50
N GLY A 301 -10.21 -12.36 -1.92
CA GLY A 301 -10.37 -11.76 -0.60
C GLY A 301 -11.51 -12.39 0.19
N HIS A 302 -11.70 -11.96 1.42
CA HIS A 302 -12.85 -12.34 2.24
C HIS A 302 -13.66 -11.09 2.57
N ASN A 303 -14.87 -10.95 2.00
CA ASN A 303 -15.67 -9.72 2.11
C ASN A 303 -14.92 -8.48 1.55
N ILE A 304 -14.27 -8.67 0.40
CA ILE A 304 -13.26 -7.77 -0.21
C ILE A 304 -13.82 -6.44 -0.74
N PHE A 305 -15.13 -6.18 -0.63
CA PHE A 305 -15.74 -4.97 -1.20
C PHE A 305 -15.11 -3.69 -0.65
N SER A 306 -14.91 -3.62 0.68
CA SER A 306 -14.28 -2.46 1.30
C SER A 306 -12.79 -2.39 0.96
N ASP A 307 -12.09 -3.51 1.04
CA ASP A 307 -10.67 -3.63 0.70
C ASP A 307 -10.37 -3.09 -0.69
N LEU A 308 -11.20 -3.47 -1.68
CA LEU A 308 -11.04 -3.04 -3.07
C LEU A 308 -11.22 -1.52 -3.23
N ILE A 309 -12.21 -0.94 -2.56
CA ILE A 309 -12.46 0.51 -2.59
C ILE A 309 -11.28 1.26 -1.99
N TYR A 310 -10.81 0.82 -0.80
CA TYR A 310 -9.64 1.40 -0.15
C TYR A 310 -8.39 1.26 -1.01
N PHE A 311 -8.15 0.09 -1.59
CA PHE A 311 -7.01 -0.19 -2.46
C PHE A 311 -6.97 0.76 -3.66
N CYS A 312 -8.09 0.89 -4.38
CA CYS A 312 -8.20 1.78 -5.52
C CYS A 312 -7.99 3.25 -5.12
N ARG A 313 -8.57 3.68 -3.98
CA ARG A 313 -8.39 5.04 -3.49
C ARG A 313 -6.95 5.37 -3.11
N CYS A 314 -6.30 4.42 -2.44
CA CYS A 314 -4.96 4.54 -1.87
C CYS A 314 -3.89 4.61 -2.97
N PHE A 315 -4.00 3.78 -4.02
CA PHE A 315 -2.93 3.63 -5.02
C PHE A 315 -3.24 4.29 -6.37
N PHE A 316 -4.51 4.34 -6.79
CA PHE A 316 -4.86 4.83 -8.12
C PHE A 316 -5.42 6.25 -8.13
N GLY A 317 -6.16 6.65 -7.09
CA GLY A 317 -6.63 8.03 -6.92
C GLY A 317 -8.14 8.15 -6.66
N PRO A 318 -8.76 9.28 -7.01
CA PRO A 318 -10.16 9.55 -6.70
C PRO A 318 -11.09 8.50 -7.31
N LEU A 319 -12.03 8.05 -6.49
CA LEU A 319 -13.02 7.05 -6.88
C LEU A 319 -14.24 7.71 -7.56
N PRO A 320 -14.91 7.04 -8.51
CA PRO A 320 -16.12 7.54 -9.17
C PRO A 320 -17.24 7.89 -8.19
N SER A 321 -18.18 8.73 -8.61
CA SER A 321 -19.36 9.05 -7.78
C SER A 321 -20.38 7.92 -7.76
N LYS A 322 -20.50 7.15 -8.85
CA LYS A 322 -21.44 6.05 -9.00
C LYS A 322 -20.78 4.68 -8.83
N VAL A 323 -21.50 3.74 -8.21
CA VAL A 323 -21.01 2.38 -7.98
C VAL A 323 -20.85 1.61 -9.29
N GLU A 324 -21.65 1.89 -10.31
CA GLU A 324 -21.56 1.24 -11.63
C GLU A 324 -20.28 1.64 -12.38
N GLU A 325 -19.86 2.90 -12.23
CA GLU A 325 -18.59 3.41 -12.77
C GLU A 325 -17.41 2.79 -11.99
N PHE A 326 -17.55 2.62 -10.68
CA PHE A 326 -16.56 1.91 -9.87
C PHE A 326 -16.45 0.43 -10.25
N GLN A 327 -17.58 -0.26 -10.47
CA GLN A 327 -17.62 -1.65 -10.93
C GLN A 327 -16.83 -1.80 -12.24
N SER A 328 -17.11 -0.93 -13.21
CA SER A 328 -16.44 -0.93 -14.51
C SER A 328 -14.94 -0.68 -14.37
N MET A 329 -14.54 0.34 -13.59
CA MET A 329 -13.14 0.66 -13.33
C MET A 329 -12.41 -0.49 -12.64
N ALA A 330 -13.00 -1.07 -11.59
CA ALA A 330 -12.37 -2.14 -10.84
C ALA A 330 -12.30 -3.45 -11.61
N HIS A 331 -13.27 -3.75 -12.48
CA HIS A 331 -13.20 -4.89 -13.41
C HIS A 331 -12.13 -4.68 -14.49
N GLU A 332 -11.98 -3.45 -14.98
CA GLU A 332 -10.88 -3.10 -15.88
C GLU A 332 -9.51 -3.22 -15.19
N LEU A 333 -9.40 -3.00 -13.88
CA LEU A 333 -8.16 -3.19 -13.11
C LEU A 333 -7.92 -4.64 -12.67
N PHE A 334 -9.00 -5.37 -12.39
CA PHE A 334 -8.95 -6.73 -11.85
C PHE A 334 -10.05 -7.57 -12.53
N PRO A 335 -9.69 -8.33 -13.59
CA PRO A 335 -10.70 -8.97 -14.43
C PRO A 335 -11.35 -10.15 -13.72
N VAL A 336 -10.64 -10.78 -12.78
CA VAL A 336 -11.14 -11.93 -12.00
C VAL A 336 -10.94 -11.66 -10.50
N LEU A 337 -12.05 -11.36 -9.83
CA LEU A 337 -12.17 -11.16 -8.39
C LEU A 337 -12.95 -12.32 -7.76
N MET A 338 -12.48 -12.80 -6.61
CA MET A 338 -13.14 -13.83 -5.82
C MET A 338 -13.35 -13.38 -4.37
N ASP A 339 -14.60 -13.46 -3.92
CA ASP A 339 -14.96 -13.20 -2.54
C ASP A 339 -15.33 -14.52 -1.84
N THR A 340 -14.44 -15.00 -0.97
CA THR A 340 -14.64 -16.24 -0.23
C THR A 340 -15.84 -16.18 0.72
N LYS A 341 -16.23 -14.99 1.20
CA LYS A 341 -17.45 -14.83 2.00
C LYS A 341 -18.68 -15.06 1.14
N TYR A 342 -18.67 -14.55 -0.09
CA TYR A 342 -19.75 -14.82 -1.05
C TYR A 342 -19.82 -16.31 -1.38
N MET A 343 -18.70 -16.95 -1.69
CA MET A 343 -18.62 -18.39 -1.96
C MET A 343 -19.23 -19.23 -0.83
N ALA A 344 -18.86 -18.93 0.41
CA ALA A 344 -19.32 -19.68 1.59
C ALA A 344 -20.81 -19.47 1.91
N THR A 345 -21.44 -18.39 1.40
CA THR A 345 -22.78 -17.97 1.82
C THR A 345 -23.80 -17.87 0.68
N HIS A 346 -23.41 -18.25 -0.55
CA HIS A 346 -24.23 -18.18 -1.76
C HIS A 346 -25.54 -18.97 -1.63
N ASN A 347 -25.50 -20.18 -1.05
CA ASN A 347 -26.65 -21.08 -0.95
C ASN A 347 -27.34 -21.08 0.43
N CYS A 348 -26.92 -20.23 1.37
CA CYS A 348 -27.40 -20.29 2.76
C CYS A 348 -28.77 -19.61 3.00
N GLY A 349 -29.46 -19.13 1.96
CA GLY A 349 -30.77 -18.49 2.12
C GLY A 349 -30.76 -17.31 3.11
N SER A 350 -31.79 -17.20 3.96
CA SER A 350 -31.89 -16.20 5.03
C SER A 350 -31.11 -16.56 6.30
N ILE A 351 -30.68 -17.81 6.46
CA ILE A 351 -29.92 -18.30 7.62
C ILE A 351 -28.44 -18.25 7.25
N ASN A 352 -27.84 -17.08 7.40
CA ASN A 352 -26.42 -16.94 7.13
C ASN A 352 -25.63 -17.53 8.31
N PRO A 353 -24.83 -18.61 8.12
CA PRO A 353 -24.00 -19.11 9.20
C PRO A 353 -23.03 -18.00 9.63
N ARG A 354 -22.84 -17.85 10.94
CA ARG A 354 -21.95 -16.85 11.56
C ARG A 354 -20.46 -17.14 11.32
N SER A 355 -20.12 -17.88 10.27
CA SER A 355 -18.78 -18.40 10.07
C SER A 355 -17.81 -17.27 9.76
N SER A 356 -17.01 -16.93 10.77
CA SER A 356 -15.80 -16.13 10.64
C SER A 356 -14.82 -16.80 9.66
N LEU A 357 -13.84 -16.04 9.16
CA LEU A 357 -12.81 -16.59 8.28
C LEU A 357 -12.07 -17.76 8.94
N SER A 358 -11.76 -17.63 10.23
CA SER A 358 -11.10 -18.68 11.03
C SER A 358 -11.95 -19.95 11.13
N GLU A 359 -13.24 -19.84 11.49
CA GLU A 359 -14.16 -20.99 11.54
C GLU A 359 -14.31 -21.70 10.19
N LEU A 360 -14.37 -20.93 9.09
CA LEU A 360 -14.42 -21.51 7.75
C LEU A 360 -13.17 -22.32 7.46
N ASN A 361 -11.98 -21.78 7.77
CA ASN A 361 -10.73 -22.48 7.52
C ASN A 361 -10.60 -23.76 8.35
N GLU A 362 -10.96 -23.73 9.64
CA GLU A 362 -10.89 -24.90 10.51
C GLU A 362 -11.82 -26.03 10.05
N ASN A 363 -13.01 -25.69 9.54
CA ASN A 363 -13.93 -26.68 8.98
C ASN A 363 -13.40 -27.30 7.68
N LEU A 364 -12.77 -26.50 6.82
CA LEU A 364 -12.25 -26.95 5.54
C LEU A 364 -10.91 -27.69 5.67
N ALA A 365 -10.10 -27.38 6.68
CA ALA A 365 -8.81 -28.02 6.94
C ALA A 365 -8.92 -29.54 7.18
N LYS A 366 -10.11 -30.04 7.53
CA LYS A 366 -10.40 -31.47 7.67
C LYS A 366 -10.40 -32.24 6.34
N LYS A 367 -10.40 -31.55 5.21
CA LYS A 367 -10.44 -32.16 3.86
C LYS A 367 -9.03 -32.44 3.35
N ALA A 368 -8.87 -33.61 2.73
CA ALA A 368 -7.58 -34.08 2.21
C ALA A 368 -7.17 -33.46 0.86
N ILE A 369 -8.12 -32.84 0.14
CA ILE A 369 -7.94 -32.32 -1.22
C ILE A 369 -8.63 -30.94 -1.32
N PRO A 370 -8.04 -29.95 -2.01
CA PRO A 370 -6.72 -29.95 -2.65
C PRO A 370 -5.54 -30.02 -1.66
N LYS A 371 -4.42 -30.58 -2.10
CA LYS A 371 -3.20 -30.66 -1.28
C LYS A 371 -2.53 -29.29 -1.23
N ILE A 372 -2.23 -28.81 -0.04
CA ILE A 372 -1.43 -27.60 0.17
C ILE A 372 -0.15 -28.05 0.87
N SER A 373 0.98 -28.07 0.14
CA SER A 373 2.25 -28.61 0.59
C SER A 373 3.38 -27.58 0.48
N ALA A 374 4.31 -27.64 1.44
CA ALA A 374 5.56 -26.90 1.35
C ALA A 374 6.43 -27.62 0.30
N HIS A 375 7.16 -26.87 -0.51
CA HIS A 375 7.93 -27.38 -1.65
C HIS A 375 8.74 -28.66 -1.33
N ASP A 376 8.82 -29.59 -2.29
CA ASP A 376 9.40 -30.95 -2.16
C ASP A 376 10.95 -30.99 -2.02
N PHE A 377 11.62 -29.88 -1.73
CA PHE A 377 13.08 -29.77 -1.68
C PHE A 377 13.68 -29.84 -0.26
N LEU A 378 13.01 -30.52 0.66
CA LEU A 378 13.56 -30.85 1.97
C LEU A 378 13.68 -32.36 2.08
N ASP A 379 14.92 -32.84 2.26
CA ASP A 379 15.26 -34.23 2.55
C ASP A 379 14.23 -34.86 3.50
N ARG A 380 13.85 -36.12 3.20
CA ARG A 380 12.80 -36.94 3.88
C ARG A 380 12.86 -36.95 5.41
N GLN A 381 13.94 -36.46 6.01
CA GLN A 381 14.15 -36.35 7.44
C GLN A 381 13.39 -35.17 8.08
N PHE A 382 13.02 -34.12 7.33
CA PHE A 382 12.19 -33.00 7.82
C PHE A 382 10.67 -33.19 7.61
N GLU A 383 10.30 -34.14 6.75
CA GLU A 383 8.91 -34.45 6.37
C GLU A 383 8.07 -34.92 7.57
N LEU A 384 8.71 -35.49 8.60
CA LEU A 384 8.03 -35.92 9.83
C LEU A 384 7.69 -34.76 10.77
N MET A 385 8.41 -33.63 10.69
CA MET A 385 8.14 -32.40 11.46
C MET A 385 7.21 -31.44 10.71
N ALA A 386 7.29 -31.41 9.37
CA ALA A 386 6.40 -30.64 8.50
C ALA A 386 5.01 -31.29 8.30
N LYS A 387 4.83 -32.55 8.74
CA LYS A 387 3.57 -33.32 8.67
C LYS A 387 2.39 -32.70 9.44
N LYS A 388 2.60 -31.57 10.12
CA LYS A 388 1.55 -30.78 10.76
C LYS A 388 1.30 -29.46 10.01
N THR A 389 0.69 -29.60 8.84
CA THR A 389 -0.45 -28.75 8.40
C THR A 389 -0.20 -27.27 8.07
N THR A 390 0.77 -26.89 7.24
CA THR A 390 0.80 -25.48 6.79
C THR A 390 0.95 -25.25 5.29
N GLY A 391 1.70 -26.08 4.55
CA GLY A 391 1.86 -25.89 3.11
C GLY A 391 2.42 -24.51 2.71
N ILE A 392 3.08 -23.86 3.67
CA ILE A 392 3.70 -22.55 3.55
C ILE A 392 5.13 -22.77 3.07
N HIS A 393 5.59 -21.93 2.15
CA HIS A 393 6.98 -21.98 1.70
C HIS A 393 7.95 -21.80 2.88
N PRO A 394 9.06 -22.56 2.97
CA PRO A 394 9.96 -22.55 4.13
C PRO A 394 10.47 -21.16 4.55
N GLN A 395 10.71 -20.28 3.58
CA GLN A 395 11.17 -18.90 3.82
C GLN A 395 10.06 -17.93 4.28
N HIS A 396 8.79 -18.36 4.25
CA HIS A 396 7.63 -17.60 4.71
C HIS A 396 7.05 -18.20 6.00
N SER A 397 7.92 -18.77 6.84
CA SER A 397 7.51 -19.61 7.98
C SER A 397 6.90 -18.87 9.17
N LYS A 398 6.78 -17.53 9.14
CA LYS A 398 6.20 -16.70 10.21
C LYS A 398 4.89 -17.28 10.76
N TYR A 399 4.01 -17.74 9.87
CA TYR A 399 2.68 -18.27 10.23
C TYR A 399 2.64 -19.80 10.36
N THR A 400 3.80 -20.46 10.31
CA THR A 400 3.87 -21.93 10.41
C THR A 400 3.62 -22.40 11.84
N THR A 401 4.10 -21.65 12.83
CA THR A 401 4.06 -22.03 14.25
C THR A 401 3.15 -21.12 15.09
N GLN A 402 2.78 -19.95 14.58
CA GLN A 402 2.00 -18.95 15.31
C GLN A 402 0.76 -18.54 14.50
N LYS A 403 -0.42 -18.72 15.11
CA LYS A 403 -1.66 -18.09 14.65
C LYS A 403 -1.65 -16.65 15.14
N ILE A 404 -1.82 -15.70 14.23
CA ILE A 404 -1.83 -14.26 14.54
C ILE A 404 -3.09 -13.70 13.88
N ASP A 405 -4.23 -13.96 14.50
CA ASP A 405 -5.52 -13.40 14.04
C ASP A 405 -5.42 -11.86 14.03
N HIS A 406 -6.09 -11.22 13.07
CA HIS A 406 -6.11 -9.75 12.94
C HIS A 406 -4.74 -9.14 12.60
N GLU A 407 -3.94 -9.90 11.84
CA GLU A 407 -2.82 -9.39 11.07
C GLU A 407 -3.07 -9.71 9.59
N ALA A 408 -3.05 -8.69 8.73
CA ALA A 408 -3.46 -8.81 7.34
C ALA A 408 -2.76 -9.95 6.60
N GLY A 409 -1.45 -10.14 6.84
CA GLY A 409 -0.68 -11.23 6.24
C GLY A 409 -1.23 -12.62 6.57
N TYR A 410 -1.62 -12.85 7.82
CA TYR A 410 -2.22 -14.11 8.27
C TYR A 410 -3.65 -14.28 7.75
N ASP A 411 -4.46 -13.24 7.78
CA ASP A 411 -5.84 -13.30 7.27
C ASP A 411 -5.86 -13.49 5.74
N SER A 412 -4.88 -12.95 5.02
CA SER A 412 -4.68 -13.23 3.60
C SER A 412 -4.30 -14.70 3.31
N LEU A 413 -3.54 -15.33 4.21
CA LEU A 413 -3.15 -16.73 4.13
C LEU A 413 -4.37 -17.64 4.35
N LEU A 414 -5.15 -17.37 5.40
CA LEU A 414 -6.40 -18.09 5.67
C LEU A 414 -7.37 -17.97 4.50
N THR A 415 -7.50 -16.76 3.94
CA THR A 415 -8.31 -16.52 2.74
C THR A 415 -7.88 -17.37 1.56
N ALA A 416 -6.58 -17.49 1.30
CA ALA A 416 -6.05 -18.34 0.23
C ALA A 416 -6.38 -19.82 0.47
N GLN A 417 -6.17 -20.32 1.69
CA GLN A 417 -6.49 -21.70 2.07
C GLN A 417 -7.99 -22.02 1.93
N VAL A 418 -8.86 -21.10 2.36
CA VAL A 418 -10.32 -21.21 2.24
C VAL A 418 -10.72 -21.25 0.76
N PHE A 419 -10.17 -20.36 -0.06
CA PHE A 419 -10.48 -20.30 -1.49
C PHE A 419 -10.12 -21.59 -2.22
N ILE A 420 -8.89 -22.10 -2.03
CA ILE A 420 -8.43 -23.34 -2.68
C ILE A 420 -9.37 -24.50 -2.34
N ARG A 421 -9.74 -24.64 -1.06
CA ARG A 421 -10.60 -25.76 -0.61
C ARG A 421 -12.06 -25.59 -1.01
N LEU A 422 -12.61 -24.38 -0.92
CA LEU A 422 -14.00 -24.12 -1.31
C LEU A 422 -14.20 -24.23 -2.81
N SER A 423 -13.26 -23.75 -3.62
CA SER A 423 -13.39 -23.82 -5.09
C SER A 423 -13.46 -25.27 -5.58
N ALA A 424 -12.64 -26.16 -5.02
CA ALA A 424 -12.72 -27.60 -5.28
C ALA A 424 -14.04 -28.24 -4.82
N GLN A 425 -14.58 -27.81 -3.67
CA GLN A 425 -15.88 -28.29 -3.19
C GLN A 425 -17.04 -27.82 -4.09
N LEU A 426 -16.99 -26.57 -4.56
CA LEU A 426 -18.05 -25.91 -5.31
C LEU A 426 -17.88 -26.04 -6.84
N ARG A 427 -16.96 -26.89 -7.30
CA ARG A 427 -16.52 -26.99 -8.70
C ARG A 427 -17.64 -27.19 -9.73
N GLU A 428 -18.76 -27.82 -9.34
CA GLU A 428 -19.95 -28.03 -10.17
C GLU A 428 -21.00 -26.90 -10.03
N GLY A 429 -20.60 -25.70 -9.61
CA GLY A 429 -21.52 -24.56 -9.43
C GLY A 429 -22.35 -24.62 -8.14
N GLY A 430 -21.93 -25.43 -7.17
CA GLY A 430 -22.57 -25.52 -5.86
C GLY A 430 -23.85 -26.36 -5.81
N VAL A 431 -24.09 -27.21 -6.82
CA VAL A 431 -25.11 -28.27 -6.75
C VAL A 431 -24.47 -29.46 -6.02
N GLU A 432 -25.02 -29.88 -4.87
CA GLU A 432 -24.62 -31.18 -4.32
C GLU A 432 -25.08 -32.27 -5.31
N PRO A 433 -24.22 -33.22 -5.71
CA PRO A 433 -24.69 -34.38 -6.44
C PRO A 433 -25.74 -35.06 -5.58
N LEU A 434 -26.98 -35.14 -6.08
CA LEU A 434 -28.00 -36.01 -5.51
C LEU A 434 -27.35 -37.37 -5.28
N GLN A 435 -27.05 -37.70 -4.02
CA GLN A 435 -26.71 -39.05 -3.65
C GLN A 435 -27.91 -39.89 -4.08
N GLN A 436 -27.77 -40.62 -5.19
CA GLN A 436 -28.65 -41.73 -5.51
C GLN A 436 -28.45 -42.77 -4.41
N LYS A 437 -29.14 -42.59 -3.29
CA LYS A 437 -29.47 -43.68 -2.39
C LYS A 437 -30.51 -44.53 -3.10
N SER A 438 -30.00 -45.41 -3.95
CA SER A 438 -30.71 -46.64 -4.27
C SER A 438 -30.79 -47.46 -2.99
N THR A 439 -31.93 -47.40 -2.29
CA THR A 439 -32.51 -48.56 -1.62
C THR A 439 -33.97 -48.26 -1.35
N LYS A 440 -34.79 -49.16 -1.87
CA LYS A 440 -36.20 -49.36 -1.58
C LYS A 440 -36.42 -49.34 -0.07
N ASP A 441 -37.42 -48.60 0.40
CA ASP A 441 -38.61 -49.19 1.01
C ASP A 441 -39.68 -48.12 1.23
N ALA A 442 -40.91 -48.51 0.95
CA ALA A 442 -42.12 -47.71 1.03
C ALA A 442 -42.79 -47.85 2.40
N GLN A 443 -43.76 -46.96 2.64
CA GLN A 443 -44.71 -46.87 3.78
C GLN A 443 -44.10 -46.11 4.99
N ASP A 444 -44.68 -45.05 5.54
CA ASP A 444 -46.10 -44.73 5.69
C ASP A 444 -46.33 -43.20 5.80
N THR A 445 -47.43 -42.75 5.22
CA THR A 445 -48.02 -41.40 5.39
C THR A 445 -49.02 -41.40 6.54
N SER A 446 -48.96 -40.39 7.43
CA SER A 446 -50.01 -39.87 8.35
C SER A 446 -49.31 -39.46 9.67
N TYR A 447 -49.21 -38.19 10.08
CA TYR A 447 -50.30 -37.31 10.52
C TYR A 447 -49.84 -35.84 10.50
N LEU A 448 -50.57 -34.99 9.77
CA LEU A 448 -50.71 -33.56 10.05
C LEU A 448 -52.09 -33.37 10.66
N GLN A 449 -52.21 -32.89 11.90
CA GLN A 449 -53.04 -31.72 12.27
C GLN A 449 -53.29 -31.54 13.78
N GLN A 450 -53.25 -30.26 14.16
CA GLN A 450 -53.93 -29.59 15.29
C GLN A 450 -53.32 -29.80 16.69
N THR A 451 -52.83 -28.73 17.34
CA THR A 451 -53.74 -27.76 17.98
C THR A 451 -53.04 -26.43 18.32
N TYR A 452 -53.78 -25.33 18.12
CA TYR A 452 -53.50 -23.99 18.62
C TYR A 452 -53.96 -23.84 20.08
N ARG A 453 -53.19 -23.14 20.93
CA ARG A 453 -53.65 -21.98 21.75
C ARG A 453 -52.52 -21.36 22.59
N GLU A 454 -52.35 -20.06 22.38
CA GLU A 454 -52.16 -18.97 23.36
C GLU A 454 -51.40 -19.25 24.68
N VAL A 455 -50.26 -18.59 24.88
CA VAL A 455 -50.02 -17.63 26.00
C VAL A 455 -48.93 -16.64 25.56
N ALA A 456 -49.19 -15.33 25.72
CA ALA A 456 -48.22 -14.24 25.63
C ALA A 456 -48.03 -13.60 27.05
N PRO A 457 -47.18 -12.59 27.24
CA PRO A 457 -45.84 -12.70 27.82
C PRO A 457 -45.73 -12.01 29.19
N ASP A 458 -44.82 -12.50 30.05
CA ASP A 458 -44.48 -11.81 31.30
C ASP A 458 -43.11 -11.12 31.25
N ALA A 459 -43.15 -9.92 31.82
CA ALA A 459 -42.17 -8.87 31.85
C ALA A 459 -40.97 -9.15 32.76
N TYR A 460 -39.83 -8.53 32.45
CA TYR A 460 -38.81 -8.23 33.46
C TYR A 460 -38.61 -6.72 33.54
N ALA A 461 -38.89 -6.22 34.74
CA ALA A 461 -38.90 -4.83 35.12
C ALA A 461 -37.49 -4.25 35.31
N GLU A 462 -37.39 -2.97 34.98
CA GLU A 462 -36.28 -2.08 35.25
C GLU A 462 -36.04 -1.87 36.75
N GLY A 463 -34.76 -1.80 37.14
CA GLY A 463 -34.32 -1.20 38.40
C GLY A 463 -33.47 0.03 38.11
N ARG A 464 -34.07 1.22 38.21
CA ARG A 464 -33.37 2.52 38.25
C ARG A 464 -32.67 2.71 39.59
N LEU A 465 -31.48 3.30 39.59
CA LEU A 465 -31.01 4.18 40.66
C LEU A 465 -30.39 5.45 40.07
N GLN A 466 -30.82 6.58 40.62
CA GLN A 466 -30.41 7.95 40.33
C GLN A 466 -29.30 8.43 41.31
N PRO A 467 -28.71 9.62 41.10
CA PRO A 467 -27.35 9.95 41.53
C PRO A 467 -27.29 10.60 42.92
N THR A 468 -26.11 10.56 43.56
CA THR A 468 -25.77 11.41 44.69
C THR A 468 -24.39 12.03 44.54
N SER A 469 -24.36 13.34 44.72
CA SER A 469 -23.22 14.23 44.92
C SER A 469 -22.49 13.93 46.24
N GLY A 470 -21.18 14.19 46.28
CA GLY A 470 -20.39 14.10 47.51
C GLY A 470 -18.91 14.37 47.28
N SER A 471 -18.48 15.57 47.65
CA SER A 471 -17.10 16.07 47.69
C SER A 471 -16.21 15.35 48.71
N ALA A 472 -14.93 15.11 48.37
CA ALA A 472 -13.85 15.10 49.36
C ALA A 472 -12.48 15.40 48.72
N GLN A 473 -11.82 16.41 49.28
CA GLN A 473 -10.43 16.80 49.01
C GLN A 473 -9.44 15.89 49.74
N LYS A 474 -8.25 15.69 49.14
CA LYS A 474 -6.88 15.52 49.70
C LYS A 474 -6.05 14.72 48.68
N ALA A 475 -4.73 14.78 48.57
CA ALA A 475 -3.66 15.73 48.82
C ALA A 475 -2.40 15.08 48.20
N PHE A 476 -1.41 15.89 47.83
CA PHE A 476 -0.10 15.55 47.23
C PHE A 476 0.62 14.33 47.81
N GLU A 477 1.36 13.60 46.95
CA GLU A 477 2.77 13.25 47.20
C GLU A 477 3.53 12.86 45.92
N GLN A 478 4.70 13.49 45.72
CA GLN A 478 5.69 13.25 44.67
C GLN A 478 6.96 12.65 45.31
N LYS A 479 7.66 11.74 44.60
CA LYS A 479 9.15 11.57 44.45
C LYS A 479 9.52 10.10 44.13
N PRO A 480 10.77 9.78 43.69
CA PRO A 480 11.49 10.27 42.51
C PRO A 480 12.19 9.13 41.70
N ARG A 481 12.79 9.48 40.54
CA ARG A 481 13.69 8.62 39.73
C ARG A 481 15.09 8.46 40.36
N PRO A 482 15.85 7.39 40.03
CA PRO A 482 17.31 7.38 40.14
C PRO A 482 18.01 7.65 38.81
N ILE A 483 19.18 8.31 38.92
CA ILE A 483 20.17 8.64 37.90
C ILE A 483 21.31 7.62 38.00
N SER A 484 21.88 7.19 36.88
CA SER A 484 23.25 6.65 36.82
C SER A 484 24.06 7.32 35.70
N THR A 485 25.28 7.65 36.07
CA THR A 485 26.34 8.35 35.32
C THR A 485 27.36 7.34 34.78
N GLU A 486 27.84 7.52 33.54
CA GLU A 486 29.16 7.00 33.13
C GLU A 486 29.78 7.85 32.00
N SER A 487 31.11 7.93 32.04
CA SER A 487 32.02 8.92 31.40
C SER A 487 32.60 8.43 30.04
N PRO A 488 33.31 9.29 29.26
CA PRO A 488 33.48 9.15 27.81
C PRO A 488 34.84 8.59 27.34
N LYS A 489 34.88 7.99 26.13
CA LYS A 489 36.11 7.65 25.35
C LYS A 489 35.87 7.76 23.81
N PRO A 490 36.95 7.84 22.99
CA PRO A 490 37.19 8.89 21.97
C PRO A 490 36.76 8.52 20.51
N PRO A 491 36.90 9.44 19.51
CA PRO A 491 36.22 9.33 18.23
C PRO A 491 37.03 8.55 17.18
N MET A 492 36.35 7.70 16.40
CA MET A 492 36.88 7.12 15.17
C MET A 492 35.93 7.32 14.00
N SER A 493 36.55 7.43 12.83
CA SER A 493 36.13 8.07 11.58
C SER A 493 34.86 7.50 10.94
N ARG A 494 34.03 8.41 10.45
CA ARG A 494 32.87 8.16 9.58
C ARG A 494 33.30 7.61 8.22
N VAL A 495 32.86 6.39 7.91
CA VAL A 495 32.50 5.99 6.54
C VAL A 495 30.97 5.93 6.52
N LEU A 496 30.36 6.70 5.61
CA LEU A 496 28.91 6.76 5.44
C LEU A 496 28.46 5.54 4.62
N GLU A 497 28.28 4.40 5.29
CA GLU A 497 27.58 3.24 4.72
C GLU A 497 26.06 3.45 4.82
N THR A 498 25.37 3.20 3.71
CA THR A 498 23.92 3.29 3.62
C THR A 498 23.29 2.02 4.20
N ARG A 499 22.27 2.17 5.07
CA ARG A 499 21.55 1.08 5.77
C ARG A 499 20.82 0.04 4.90
N PHE A 500 21.01 0.03 3.58
CA PHE A 500 20.56 -1.07 2.72
C PHE A 500 21.50 -2.28 2.77
N ASP A 501 22.71 -2.13 3.31
CA ASP A 501 23.72 -3.21 3.37
C ASP A 501 23.65 -4.09 4.63
N LEU A 502 22.71 -3.82 5.56
CA LEU A 502 22.56 -4.56 6.84
C LEU A 502 21.31 -5.45 6.91
N LEU A 503 20.69 -5.74 5.76
CA LEU A 503 19.72 -6.81 5.67
C LEU A 503 20.42 -8.01 5.04
N GLU A 504 20.91 -8.93 5.88
CA GLU A 504 21.23 -10.31 5.47
C GLU A 504 19.91 -10.97 5.02
N ILE A 505 19.55 -10.74 3.77
CA ILE A 505 18.55 -11.53 3.07
C ILE A 505 19.31 -12.77 2.59
N GLU A 506 19.22 -13.86 3.35
CA GLU A 506 19.67 -15.17 2.86
C GLU A 506 18.93 -15.49 1.56
N GLU A 507 19.73 -15.64 0.50
CA GLU A 507 19.30 -15.75 -0.89
C GLU A 507 18.47 -17.03 -1.10
N ALA A 508 17.25 -16.84 -1.59
CA ALA A 508 16.39 -17.93 -2.03
C ALA A 508 16.75 -18.35 -3.45
N ILE A 509 16.95 -19.65 -3.69
CA ILE A 509 17.01 -20.21 -5.04
C ILE A 509 15.55 -20.44 -5.48
N ASP A 510 15.01 -19.54 -6.31
CA ASP A 510 13.71 -19.72 -6.97
C ASP A 510 13.99 -20.08 -8.44
N GLU A 511 13.76 -21.33 -8.83
CA GLU A 511 13.63 -21.70 -10.24
C GLU A 511 12.35 -21.09 -10.81
N VAL A 512 12.48 -19.88 -11.36
CA VAL A 512 11.48 -19.32 -12.26
C VAL A 512 11.47 -20.23 -13.49
N ASP A 513 10.42 -21.04 -13.67
CA ASP A 513 10.24 -21.84 -14.88
C ASP A 513 10.11 -20.90 -16.09
N SER A 514 11.24 -20.64 -16.75
CA SER A 514 11.39 -19.68 -17.85
C SER A 514 11.01 -20.29 -19.20
N ASN A 515 10.57 -21.55 -19.23
CA ASN A 515 10.24 -22.29 -20.45
C ASN A 515 8.80 -22.11 -20.94
N ILE A 516 8.03 -21.16 -20.38
CA ILE A 516 6.70 -20.85 -20.92
C ILE A 516 6.85 -19.90 -22.13
N PRO A 517 6.43 -20.30 -23.34
CA PRO A 517 6.51 -19.46 -24.53
C PRO A 517 5.82 -18.11 -24.32
N ILE A 518 6.50 -17.02 -24.70
CA ILE A 518 6.11 -15.61 -24.49
C ILE A 518 4.86 -15.18 -25.30
N ASN A 519 4.15 -16.11 -25.94
CA ASN A 519 3.18 -15.76 -26.97
C ASN A 519 1.74 -16.14 -26.66
N ASP A 520 1.31 -15.95 -25.41
CA ASP A 520 -0.10 -16.14 -25.10
C ASP A 520 -0.55 -15.22 -23.95
N ARG A 521 -1.49 -14.31 -24.24
CA ARG A 521 -2.17 -13.48 -23.24
C ARG A 521 -3.01 -14.39 -22.34
N ARG A 522 -2.38 -15.05 -21.36
CA ARG A 522 -3.07 -16.00 -20.48
C ARG A 522 -3.39 -15.35 -19.15
N LEU A 523 -4.69 -15.22 -18.86
CA LEU A 523 -5.16 -15.05 -17.49
C LEU A 523 -4.71 -16.27 -16.67
N SER A 524 -4.35 -16.03 -15.40
CA SER A 524 -4.10 -17.13 -14.47
C SER A 524 -5.32 -18.05 -14.42
N LEU A 525 -5.10 -19.37 -14.44
CA LEU A 525 -6.17 -20.39 -14.53
C LEU A 525 -6.98 -20.37 -15.85
N GLY A 526 -6.48 -19.73 -16.90
CA GLY A 526 -7.08 -19.77 -18.25
C GLY A 526 -7.29 -21.20 -18.79
N PRO A 527 -8.07 -21.34 -19.89
CA PRO A 527 -8.23 -22.61 -20.56
C PRO A 527 -6.89 -23.26 -20.88
N THR A 528 -6.75 -24.54 -20.60
CA THR A 528 -5.54 -25.32 -20.87
C THR A 528 -5.87 -26.48 -21.79
N ASP A 529 -4.99 -26.75 -22.74
CA ASP A 529 -5.11 -27.91 -23.64
C ASP A 529 -4.72 -29.22 -22.95
N SER A 530 -4.18 -29.15 -21.72
CA SER A 530 -3.81 -30.35 -20.95
C SER A 530 -5.04 -31.05 -20.37
N VAL A 531 -5.39 -32.19 -20.98
CA VAL A 531 -6.46 -33.08 -20.51
C VAL A 531 -6.23 -33.52 -19.07
N GLU A 532 -4.98 -33.79 -18.67
CA GLU A 532 -4.63 -34.20 -17.31
C GLU A 532 -4.95 -33.10 -16.29
N VAL A 533 -4.61 -31.85 -16.60
CA VAL A 533 -4.88 -30.71 -15.72
C VAL A 533 -6.38 -30.44 -15.60
N MET A 534 -7.11 -30.58 -16.71
CA MET A 534 -8.57 -30.49 -16.71
C MET A 534 -9.20 -31.60 -15.86
N GLN A 535 -8.72 -32.84 -15.97
CA GLN A 535 -9.22 -33.97 -15.18
C GLN A 535 -8.95 -33.78 -13.68
N LYS A 536 -7.77 -33.32 -13.30
CA LYS A 536 -7.44 -32.99 -11.89
C LYS A 536 -8.35 -31.89 -11.33
N ALA A 537 -8.68 -30.87 -12.14
CA ALA A 537 -9.64 -29.85 -11.74
C ALA A 537 -11.07 -30.40 -11.58
N VAL A 538 -11.53 -31.26 -12.50
CA VAL A 538 -12.83 -31.94 -12.41
C VAL A 538 -12.93 -32.86 -11.18
N ASN A 539 -11.83 -33.53 -10.82
CA ASN A 539 -11.73 -34.37 -9.63
C ASN A 539 -11.65 -33.57 -8.32
N GLY A 540 -11.57 -32.23 -8.39
CA GLY A 540 -11.43 -31.35 -7.24
C GLY A 540 -10.02 -31.32 -6.65
N GLU A 541 -9.02 -31.88 -7.34
CA GLU A 541 -7.61 -31.84 -6.93
C GLU A 541 -6.96 -30.50 -7.26
N LEU A 542 -7.47 -29.81 -8.28
CA LEU A 542 -7.07 -28.45 -8.66
C LEU A 542 -8.28 -27.51 -8.69
N ILE A 543 -8.02 -26.21 -8.64
CA ILE A 543 -9.04 -25.16 -8.76
C ILE A 543 -9.68 -25.26 -10.15
N PRO A 544 -11.01 -25.06 -10.29
CA PRO A 544 -11.67 -25.02 -11.59
C PRO A 544 -11.01 -24.01 -12.55
N ARG A 545 -10.82 -24.39 -13.82
CA ARG A 545 -10.28 -23.48 -14.86
C ARG A 545 -11.31 -22.44 -15.29
N LEU A 546 -10.85 -21.27 -15.73
CA LEU A 546 -11.70 -20.21 -16.27
C LEU A 546 -12.58 -20.77 -17.41
N GLY A 547 -13.85 -20.37 -17.40
CA GLY A 547 -14.89 -20.92 -18.29
C GLY A 547 -15.76 -22.01 -17.66
N ALA A 548 -15.32 -22.65 -16.55
CA ALA A 548 -16.18 -23.55 -15.79
C ALA A 548 -17.38 -22.83 -15.15
N GLU A 549 -18.49 -23.55 -14.94
CA GLU A 549 -19.71 -23.01 -14.30
C GLU A 549 -19.43 -22.37 -12.94
N PHE A 550 -18.45 -22.89 -12.20
CA PHE A 550 -17.96 -22.29 -10.95
C PHE A 550 -17.70 -20.77 -11.08
N TRP A 551 -17.02 -20.33 -12.13
CA TRP A 551 -16.70 -18.91 -12.30
C TRP A 551 -17.93 -18.08 -12.67
N LYS A 552 -18.87 -18.65 -13.42
CA LYS A 552 -20.15 -17.98 -13.73
C LYS A 552 -20.98 -17.74 -12.48
N VAL A 553 -20.92 -18.64 -11.49
CA VAL A 553 -21.66 -18.52 -10.22
C VAL A 553 -20.93 -17.59 -9.25
N TYR A 554 -19.63 -17.77 -9.03
CA TYR A 554 -18.90 -17.12 -7.93
C TYR A 554 -17.96 -15.99 -8.36
N GLY A 555 -17.49 -15.99 -9.60
CA GLY A 555 -16.56 -14.99 -10.13
C GLY A 555 -17.19 -13.60 -10.20
N ASN A 556 -16.40 -12.58 -9.84
CA ASN A 556 -16.75 -11.16 -9.91
C ASN A 556 -18.03 -10.76 -9.15
N LYS A 557 -18.39 -11.54 -8.11
CA LYS A 557 -19.51 -11.26 -7.22
C LYS A 557 -18.99 -11.12 -5.79
N LEU A 558 -19.15 -9.93 -5.22
CA LEU A 558 -18.64 -9.57 -3.91
C LEU A 558 -19.80 -9.50 -2.91
N ARG A 559 -19.63 -10.07 -1.72
CA ARG A 559 -20.63 -9.99 -0.66
C ARG A 559 -20.67 -8.56 -0.11
N VAL A 560 -21.85 -7.99 0.04
CA VAL A 560 -22.04 -6.67 0.64
C VAL A 560 -23.10 -6.76 1.73
N PHE A 561 -22.69 -6.56 2.98
CA PHE A 561 -23.60 -6.59 4.12
C PHE A 561 -24.40 -5.29 4.27
N GLY A 562 -25.63 -5.41 4.76
CA GLY A 562 -26.49 -4.27 5.05
C GLY A 562 -27.12 -3.60 3.82
N THR A 563 -27.00 -4.20 2.63
CA THR A 563 -27.64 -3.70 1.40
C THR A 563 -28.84 -4.55 0.96
N LEU A 564 -29.72 -3.95 0.16
CA LEU A 564 -30.87 -4.64 -0.44
C LEU A 564 -30.40 -5.72 -1.43
N GLU A 565 -29.37 -5.40 -2.20
CA GLU A 565 -28.79 -6.20 -3.27
C GLU A 565 -27.96 -7.37 -2.72
N ARG A 566 -27.39 -7.20 -1.51
CA ARG A 566 -26.51 -8.16 -0.80
C ARG A 566 -25.21 -8.54 -1.51
N VAL A 567 -25.11 -8.23 -2.80
CA VAL A 567 -24.02 -8.62 -3.70
C VAL A 567 -23.70 -7.44 -4.61
N CYS A 568 -22.42 -7.17 -4.83
CA CYS A 568 -21.93 -6.28 -5.86
C CYS A 568 -21.39 -7.12 -7.03
N VAL A 569 -21.94 -6.93 -8.23
CA VAL A 569 -21.53 -7.66 -9.45
C VAL A 569 -20.63 -6.76 -10.28
N MET A 570 -19.37 -7.17 -10.51
CA MET A 570 -18.35 -6.33 -11.14
C MET A 570 -18.29 -6.48 -12.68
N GLY A 571 -18.74 -7.63 -13.19
CA GLY A 571 -18.64 -8.00 -14.61
C GLY A 571 -18.60 -9.52 -14.78
N ALA A 572 -18.59 -10.02 -16.01
CA ALA A 572 -18.33 -11.44 -16.26
C ALA A 572 -16.81 -11.73 -16.12
N PRO A 573 -16.39 -12.83 -15.47
CA PRO A 573 -14.98 -13.18 -15.30
C PRO A 573 -14.31 -13.68 -16.58
#